data_AF-A0A525VGX4-F1
#
_entry.id   AF-A0A525VGX4-F1
#
_cell.length_a   1.000
_cell.length_b   1.000
_cell.length_c   1.000
_cell.angle_alpha   90.00
_cell.angle_beta   90.00
_cell.angle_gamma   90.00
#
_symmetry.space_group_name_H-M   'P 1'
#
loop_
_entity.id
_entity.type
_entity.pdbx_description
1 polymer ?
#
loop_
_entity_poly.entity_id
_entity_poly.type
_entity_poly.pdbx_seq_one_letter_code
_entity_poly.pdbx_strand_id
1 'polypeptide(L)'
;MKITTSLPLAIALYCSLITAFPSRLLADASSINESPELHVIDVYEGIPHESGVIDVYITDRNKPLVLYFGAYQPVKWNLIIDQAVRIERIVLSGYHSQTVAGVPPGVPILTLPYRAGYSSTGISKPTSLQGGYKGTTFYIGGIHKYEPPSTPALHNTVVPSPEPSWHSKTDLPLASALVMPLPISYGDGPITSESIDRYQTIAVLKFSVESGTSGSGSTAAGLVTHLLAIAGFNPVERIQLAGLLNEQELQLRYGDERTMAVNVGHLTGATAVAVGEIHEWRLARARTDTNSIAELPTVSLSLRIIDAEKGTVQFSGHGHFTAPANMTLDGAARELLKALVTRFELKTGLISTGSLGFSWSRQVRSGIGLFTVTEFNHNSPAFEAGLRSGDIILGCNGSSSRAWTTEWHAKRACQAEANQSVILDVRRGEEPLTLSVRARNRFAGQRQ
;
A
#
# COMPACT_ATOMS: atom_id res chain seq x y z
N MET A 1 23.60 -60.27 72.82
CA MET A 1 24.36 -59.35 73.71
C MET A 1 23.60 -58.03 73.72
N LYS A 2 22.95 -57.70 74.85
CA LYS A 2 22.15 -56.47 75.08
C LYS A 2 23.09 -55.25 75.21
N ILE A 3 22.69 -54.02 74.87
CA ILE A 3 22.12 -52.98 75.77
C ILE A 3 21.69 -51.81 74.82
N THR A 4 20.40 -51.52 74.55
CA THR A 4 19.45 -50.57 75.20
C THR A 4 20.01 -49.25 75.74
N THR A 5 19.54 -48.09 75.22
CA THR A 5 18.87 -47.02 76.01
C THR A 5 18.20 -45.97 75.11
N SER A 6 17.16 -45.34 75.65
CA SER A 6 16.09 -44.57 75.02
C SER A 6 15.90 -43.18 75.67
N LEU A 7 15.47 -42.19 74.87
CA LEU A 7 14.64 -40.99 75.20
C LEU A 7 15.20 -39.94 76.23
N PRO A 8 14.60 -38.72 76.44
CA PRO A 8 13.32 -38.16 75.99
C PRO A 8 13.28 -36.64 75.58
N LEU A 9 12.07 -36.21 75.24
CA LEU A 9 11.47 -34.88 75.05
C LEU A 9 11.60 -33.89 76.24
N ALA A 10 11.51 -32.57 75.92
CA ALA A 10 10.76 -31.48 76.62
C ALA A 10 11.53 -30.22 77.10
N ILE A 11 10.77 -29.11 77.19
CA ILE A 11 11.01 -27.77 77.80
C ILE A 11 11.42 -26.68 76.77
N ALA A 12 10.52 -25.90 76.17
CA ALA A 12 9.62 -24.84 76.68
C ALA A 12 10.25 -23.43 76.75
N LEU A 13 9.68 -22.53 75.91
CA LEU A 13 9.50 -21.07 76.01
C LEU A 13 10.63 -20.17 76.51
N TYR A 14 11.00 -19.16 75.71
CA TYR A 14 11.06 -17.75 76.17
C TYR A 14 10.92 -16.74 75.00
N CYS A 15 9.98 -15.81 75.17
CA CYS A 15 9.79 -14.44 74.61
C CYS A 15 10.24 -14.14 73.17
N SER A 16 9.35 -13.87 72.19
CA SER A 16 8.45 -12.70 72.04
C SER A 16 9.19 -11.34 71.96
N LEU A 17 9.33 -10.77 70.76
CA LEU A 17 8.59 -9.57 70.28
C LEU A 17 9.20 -8.92 69.02
N ILE A 18 8.32 -8.58 68.05
CA ILE A 18 8.38 -7.43 67.09
C ILE A 18 9.37 -7.62 65.91
N THR A 19 9.05 -7.57 64.61
CA THR A 19 7.96 -6.95 63.82
C THR A 19 7.97 -7.46 62.36
N ALA A 20 6.78 -7.58 61.78
CA ALA A 20 6.40 -7.33 60.38
C ALA A 20 7.33 -7.79 59.24
N PHE A 21 6.95 -8.86 58.53
CA PHE A 21 7.10 -8.93 57.06
C PHE A 21 5.87 -9.62 56.44
N PRO A 22 5.30 -9.08 55.35
CA PRO A 22 4.00 -9.48 54.84
C PRO A 22 4.07 -10.77 54.03
N SER A 23 2.97 -11.52 54.08
CA SER A 23 2.62 -12.67 53.25
C SER A 23 2.60 -12.32 51.75
N ARG A 24 3.78 -12.18 51.14
CA ARG A 24 3.98 -12.10 49.69
C ARG A 24 5.32 -12.75 49.37
N LEU A 25 5.30 -14.04 49.07
CA LEU A 25 6.27 -14.78 48.24
C LEU A 25 5.96 -16.28 48.25
N LEU A 26 4.71 -16.64 47.98
CA LEU A 26 4.33 -17.97 47.52
C LEU A 26 3.27 -17.82 46.42
N ALA A 27 3.70 -17.20 45.33
CA ALA A 27 3.03 -17.20 44.04
C ALA A 27 4.10 -16.96 42.96
N ASP A 28 5.16 -17.75 43.00
CA ASP A 28 6.18 -17.76 41.95
C ASP A 28 6.58 -19.21 41.66
N ALA A 29 5.61 -19.96 41.13
CA ALA A 29 5.83 -21.26 40.52
C ALA A 29 4.59 -21.67 39.69
N SER A 30 4.08 -20.75 38.89
CA SER A 30 3.29 -21.09 37.71
C SER A 30 3.77 -20.23 36.56
N SER A 31 5.07 -20.33 36.24
CA SER A 31 5.56 -19.94 34.92
C SER A 31 4.97 -20.93 33.92
N ILE A 32 3.69 -20.73 33.58
CA ILE A 32 3.16 -21.21 32.31
C ILE A 32 4.11 -20.60 31.29
N ASN A 33 4.79 -21.49 30.54
CA ASN A 33 5.67 -21.14 29.45
C ASN A 33 4.79 -20.54 28.33
N GLU A 34 4.29 -19.32 28.55
CA GLU A 34 3.46 -18.59 27.59
C GLU A 34 4.38 -18.13 26.49
N SER A 35 4.53 -18.99 25.47
CA SER A 35 5.19 -18.60 24.23
C SER A 35 4.51 -17.33 23.72
N PRO A 36 5.29 -16.28 23.40
CA PRO A 36 4.72 -15.02 23.00
C PRO A 36 3.90 -15.16 21.72
N GLU A 37 2.82 -14.38 21.62
CA GLU A 37 1.97 -14.32 20.45
C GLU A 37 2.49 -13.27 19.47
N LEU A 38 2.73 -13.67 18.22
CA LEU A 38 3.19 -12.78 17.16
C LEU A 38 1.99 -12.16 16.44
N HIS A 39 1.86 -10.84 16.49
CA HIS A 39 0.92 -10.09 15.66
C HIS A 39 1.67 -9.36 14.54
N VAL A 40 1.20 -9.55 13.32
CA VAL A 40 1.81 -9.00 12.11
C VAL A 40 0.80 -8.05 11.47
N ILE A 41 1.18 -6.78 11.35
CA ILE A 41 0.45 -5.78 10.55
C ILE A 41 1.39 -5.32 9.45
N ASP A 42 0.97 -5.51 8.20
CA ASP A 42 1.73 -5.09 7.03
C ASP A 42 0.80 -4.27 6.13
N VAL A 43 1.24 -3.08 5.74
CA VAL A 43 0.45 -2.11 4.96
C VAL A 43 1.28 -1.53 3.82
N TYR A 44 0.63 -0.96 2.82
CA TYR A 44 1.39 -0.24 1.79
C TYR A 44 1.84 1.14 2.31
N GLU A 45 0.93 1.91 2.90
CA GLU A 45 1.17 3.26 3.37
C GLU A 45 0.20 3.64 4.49
N GLY A 46 0.55 4.65 5.28
CA GLY A 46 -0.39 5.38 6.09
C GLY A 46 -0.91 6.60 5.33
N ILE A 47 -1.94 7.26 5.88
CA ILE A 47 -2.49 8.48 5.30
C ILE A 47 -2.06 9.66 6.19
N PRO A 48 -1.47 10.74 5.64
CA PRO A 48 -1.10 10.95 4.23
C PRO A 48 0.21 10.22 3.83
N HIS A 49 0.42 9.96 2.54
CA HIS A 49 1.48 9.13 1.94
C HIS A 49 2.90 9.33 2.51
N GLU A 50 3.32 10.58 2.72
CA GLU A 50 4.70 10.93 3.11
C GLU A 50 4.96 10.93 4.63
N SER A 51 3.91 10.81 5.45
CA SER A 51 3.99 10.87 6.92
C SER A 51 2.88 10.09 7.62
N GLY A 52 2.42 9.03 6.96
CA GLY A 52 1.21 8.33 7.33
C GLY A 52 1.25 7.86 8.78
N VAL A 53 0.27 8.29 9.57
CA VAL A 53 0.12 7.80 10.94
C VAL A 53 -0.92 6.70 10.94
N ILE A 54 -0.58 5.57 11.55
CA ILE A 54 -1.48 4.45 11.74
C ILE A 54 -1.63 4.21 13.23
N ASP A 55 -2.86 4.32 13.73
CA ASP A 55 -3.17 4.03 15.11
C ASP A 55 -3.36 2.53 15.31
N VAL A 56 -2.73 1.96 16.33
CA VAL A 56 -2.86 0.54 16.68
C VAL A 56 -3.30 0.44 18.14
N TYR A 57 -4.55 0.06 18.35
CA TYR A 57 -5.12 -0.17 19.67
C TYR A 57 -4.81 -1.59 20.12
N ILE A 58 -4.15 -1.73 21.26
CA ILE A 58 -3.73 -3.02 21.79
C ILE A 58 -4.40 -3.23 23.14
N THR A 59 -5.29 -4.21 23.17
CA THR A 59 -6.15 -4.57 24.31
C THR A 59 -6.01 -6.03 24.72
N ASP A 60 -5.28 -6.84 23.95
CA ASP A 60 -5.08 -8.25 24.28
C ASP A 60 -4.14 -8.41 25.48
N ARG A 61 -4.70 -8.93 26.58
CA ARG A 61 -4.01 -9.12 27.86
C ARG A 61 -3.65 -10.59 28.11
N ASN A 62 -3.97 -11.49 27.18
CA ASN A 62 -3.95 -12.93 27.43
C ASN A 62 -2.53 -13.52 27.42
N LYS A 63 -1.61 -12.97 26.63
CA LYS A 63 -0.23 -13.48 26.45
C LYS A 63 0.77 -12.34 26.23
N PRO A 64 2.08 -12.56 26.45
CA PRO A 64 3.11 -11.65 25.97
C PRO A 64 3.04 -11.52 24.44
N LEU A 65 3.15 -10.30 23.92
CA LEU A 65 3.01 -10.01 22.50
C LEU A 65 4.36 -9.68 21.86
N VAL A 66 4.61 -10.24 20.69
CA VAL A 66 5.61 -9.77 19.73
C VAL A 66 4.86 -9.05 18.62
N LEU A 67 5.20 -7.79 18.37
CA LEU A 67 4.55 -6.99 17.33
C LEU A 67 5.47 -6.85 16.14
N TYR A 68 4.98 -7.13 14.95
CA TYR A 68 5.66 -6.87 13.69
C TYR A 68 4.87 -5.83 12.90
N PHE A 69 5.53 -4.74 12.55
CA PHE A 69 4.97 -3.67 11.74
C PHE A 69 5.76 -3.51 10.43
N GLY A 70 5.06 -3.73 9.33
CA GLY A 70 5.55 -3.65 7.96
C GLY A 70 4.90 -2.51 7.19
N ALA A 71 5.69 -1.67 6.51
CA ALA A 71 5.12 -0.80 5.47
C ALA A 71 6.04 -0.55 4.27
N TYR A 72 5.44 -0.26 3.11
CA TYR A 72 6.19 0.22 1.95
C TYR A 72 6.61 1.68 2.15
N GLN A 73 5.65 2.59 2.33
CA GLN A 73 5.89 4.02 2.60
C GLN A 73 6.36 4.29 4.05
N PRO A 74 6.92 5.48 4.35
CA PRO A 74 7.19 5.87 5.73
C PRO A 74 5.88 5.87 6.53
N VAL A 75 5.81 5.02 7.55
CA VAL A 75 4.68 4.99 8.49
C VAL A 75 5.16 5.28 9.90
N LYS A 76 4.41 6.13 10.60
CA LYS A 76 4.47 6.28 12.05
C LYS A 76 3.39 5.43 12.69
N TRP A 77 3.81 4.33 13.30
CA TRP A 77 2.95 3.42 14.05
C TRP A 77 2.68 4.00 15.43
N ASN A 78 1.47 4.49 15.67
CA ASN A 78 1.07 5.08 16.94
C ASN A 78 0.34 4.04 17.80
N LEU A 79 1.02 3.52 18.83
CA LEU A 79 0.47 2.47 19.68
C LEU A 79 -0.37 3.08 20.81
N ILE A 80 -1.59 2.56 20.96
CA ILE A 80 -2.52 2.92 22.03
C ILE A 80 -2.75 1.67 22.85
N ILE A 81 -1.97 1.55 23.93
CA ILE A 81 -1.80 0.29 24.67
C ILE A 81 -2.52 0.36 26.00
N ASP A 82 -3.32 -0.66 26.27
CA ASP A 82 -4.03 -0.83 27.52
C ASP A 82 -3.07 -1.27 28.66
N GLN A 83 -3.33 -0.84 29.90
CA GLN A 83 -2.34 -0.86 31.01
C GLN A 83 -1.85 -2.27 31.41
N ALA A 84 -2.58 -3.31 31.05
CA ALA A 84 -2.26 -4.70 31.39
C ALA A 84 -1.64 -5.50 30.23
N VAL A 85 -1.41 -4.88 29.07
CA VAL A 85 -0.79 -5.54 27.91
C VAL A 85 0.71 -5.70 28.15
N ARG A 86 1.24 -6.90 27.88
CA ARG A 86 2.68 -7.19 27.95
C ARG A 86 3.25 -7.30 26.55
N ILE A 87 4.10 -6.35 26.15
CA ILE A 87 4.82 -6.40 24.86
C ILE A 87 6.25 -6.85 25.13
N GLU A 88 6.66 -7.95 24.51
CA GLU A 88 8.01 -8.50 24.63
C GLU A 88 9.00 -7.76 23.71
N ARG A 89 8.61 -7.50 22.46
CA ARG A 89 9.41 -6.75 21.48
C ARG A 89 8.57 -6.21 20.34
N ILE A 90 9.09 -5.20 19.67
CA ILE A 90 8.53 -4.65 18.44
C ILE A 90 9.56 -4.82 17.32
N VAL A 91 9.10 -5.29 16.16
CA VAL A 91 9.90 -5.45 14.95
C VAL A 91 9.37 -4.50 13.89
N LEU A 92 10.23 -3.62 13.41
CA LEU A 92 9.93 -2.71 12.31
C LEU A 92 10.65 -3.18 11.04
N SER A 93 9.93 -3.20 9.93
CA SER A 93 10.46 -3.56 8.62
C SER A 93 9.75 -2.76 7.53
N GLY A 94 10.47 -2.35 6.49
CA GLY A 94 9.84 -1.58 5.42
C GLY A 94 10.82 -1.16 4.34
N TYR A 95 10.27 -0.74 3.20
CA TYR A 95 11.07 -0.19 2.10
C TYR A 95 11.61 1.20 2.45
N HIS A 96 10.73 2.05 2.99
CA HIS A 96 11.10 3.31 3.62
C HIS A 96 11.25 3.15 5.15
N SER A 97 11.85 4.16 5.78
CA SER A 97 12.06 4.16 7.24
C SER A 97 10.73 4.12 7.99
N GLN A 98 10.63 3.20 8.94
CA GLN A 98 9.47 3.04 9.81
C GLN A 98 9.76 3.65 11.18
N THR A 99 8.75 4.25 11.80
CA THR A 99 8.85 4.79 13.17
C THR A 99 7.69 4.32 14.02
N VAL A 100 7.90 4.19 15.33
CA VAL A 100 6.86 3.78 16.27
C VAL A 100 6.81 4.74 17.45
N ALA A 101 5.61 5.06 17.91
CA ALA A 101 5.32 5.90 19.07
C ALA A 101 4.36 5.16 20.02
N GLY A 102 4.34 5.58 21.29
CA GLY A 102 3.52 4.92 22.32
C GLY A 102 4.11 3.62 22.86
N VAL A 103 5.40 3.34 22.62
CA VAL A 103 6.08 2.14 23.11
C VAL A 103 6.32 2.23 24.63
N PRO A 104 5.95 1.22 25.43
CA PRO A 104 6.21 1.21 26.87
C PRO A 104 7.73 1.24 27.17
N PRO A 105 8.16 1.89 28.27
CA PRO A 105 9.56 1.90 28.65
C PRO A 105 10.15 0.50 28.79
N GLY A 106 11.33 0.28 28.20
CA GLY A 106 12.06 -0.99 28.29
C GLY A 106 11.68 -2.05 27.25
N VAL A 107 10.68 -1.81 26.39
CA VAL A 107 10.36 -2.72 25.28
C VAL A 107 11.38 -2.53 24.15
N PRO A 108 12.11 -3.59 23.73
CA PRO A 108 13.08 -3.49 22.65
C PRO A 108 12.40 -3.29 21.29
N ILE A 109 12.97 -2.39 20.49
CA ILE A 109 12.57 -2.12 19.11
C ILE A 109 13.68 -2.62 18.18
N LEU A 110 13.34 -3.56 17.32
CA LEU A 110 14.25 -4.16 16.34
C LEU A 110 13.88 -3.66 14.95
N THR A 111 14.77 -2.88 14.33
CA THR A 111 14.61 -2.48 12.93
C THR A 111 15.38 -3.46 12.04
N LEU A 112 14.66 -4.18 11.19
CA LEU A 112 15.25 -5.11 10.25
C LEU A 112 15.63 -4.40 8.95
N PRO A 113 16.85 -4.60 8.41
CA PRO A 113 17.19 -4.11 7.10
C PRO A 113 16.37 -4.84 6.01
N TYR A 114 16.13 -4.14 4.90
CA TYR A 114 15.41 -4.50 3.66
C TYR A 114 15.26 -5.98 3.27
N ARG A 115 16.17 -6.88 3.68
CA ARG A 115 16.25 -8.28 3.24
C ARG A 115 15.54 -9.31 4.12
N ALA A 116 15.02 -8.95 5.31
CA ALA A 116 14.56 -9.96 6.27
C ALA A 116 13.04 -10.16 6.40
N GLY A 117 12.20 -9.39 5.69
CA GLY A 117 10.77 -9.29 6.07
C GLY A 117 9.76 -8.97 4.96
N TYR A 118 9.95 -9.45 3.74
CA TYR A 118 8.82 -9.53 2.81
C TYR A 118 7.90 -10.66 3.27
N SER A 119 6.80 -10.31 3.93
CA SER A 119 5.67 -11.20 4.23
C SER A 119 4.53 -10.87 3.26
N SER A 120 4.70 -11.19 1.97
CA SER A 120 3.54 -11.36 1.09
C SER A 120 2.84 -12.68 1.47
N THR A 121 2.09 -12.63 2.57
CA THR A 121 1.22 -13.68 3.14
C THR A 121 1.90 -15.02 3.47
N GLY A 122 2.19 -15.27 4.75
CA GLY A 122 2.27 -16.65 5.25
C GLY A 122 3.25 -16.93 6.40
N ILE A 123 2.89 -16.57 7.64
CA ILE A 123 3.24 -17.36 8.84
C ILE A 123 1.99 -17.42 9.75
N SER A 124 1.75 -18.62 10.29
CA SER A 124 0.64 -19.12 11.11
C SER A 124 -0.22 -18.10 11.86
N LYS A 125 -1.56 -18.22 11.67
CA LYS A 125 -2.67 -17.63 12.46
C LYS A 125 -2.24 -16.68 13.59
N PRO A 126 -2.59 -15.38 13.51
CA PRO A 126 -3.67 -14.94 14.39
C PRO A 126 -4.71 -13.99 13.76
N THR A 127 -5.84 -14.04 14.45
CA THR A 127 -7.01 -13.15 14.58
C THR A 127 -6.97 -11.77 13.92
N SER A 128 -7.93 -11.58 13.00
CA SER A 128 -8.66 -10.34 12.71
C SER A 128 -7.86 -9.13 12.20
N LEU A 129 -7.79 -8.97 10.88
CA LEU A 129 -7.60 -7.65 10.26
C LEU A 129 -8.95 -7.14 9.73
N GLN A 130 -9.62 -6.30 10.52
CA GLN A 130 -10.68 -5.39 10.06
C GLN A 130 -10.12 -3.96 10.11
N GLY A 131 -10.11 -3.26 8.97
CA GLY A 131 -9.72 -1.85 8.88
C GLY A 131 -10.16 -1.25 7.55
N GLY A 132 -10.97 -0.19 7.60
CA GLY A 132 -11.48 0.55 6.44
C GLY A 132 -10.50 1.64 5.96
N TYR A 133 -10.48 1.86 4.65
CA TYR A 133 -9.50 2.67 3.90
C TYR A 133 -9.65 4.22 4.03
N LYS A 134 -9.81 4.75 5.24
CA LYS A 134 -9.64 6.19 5.54
C LYS A 134 -9.45 6.39 7.05
N GLY A 135 -8.21 6.67 7.49
CA GLY A 135 -7.86 6.79 8.92
C GLY A 135 -7.52 5.44 9.55
N THR A 136 -6.51 4.75 9.00
CA THR A 136 -6.22 3.35 9.31
C THR A 136 -5.96 3.16 10.81
N THR A 137 -6.92 2.53 11.47
CA THR A 137 -6.85 2.11 12.86
C THR A 137 -6.91 0.60 12.91
N PHE A 138 -5.95 -0.03 13.56
CA PHE A 138 -5.94 -1.47 13.82
C PHE A 138 -6.25 -1.78 15.28
N TYR A 139 -6.85 -2.94 15.53
CA TYR A 139 -7.16 -3.43 16.87
C TYR A 139 -6.55 -4.81 17.09
N ILE A 140 -5.82 -4.97 18.19
CA ILE A 140 -5.31 -6.25 18.71
C ILE A 140 -6.06 -6.50 20.03
N GLY A 141 -6.82 -7.60 20.12
CA GLY A 141 -7.60 -7.95 21.33
C GLY A 141 -9.10 -7.63 21.31
N GLY A 142 -9.66 -7.17 20.18
CA GLY A 142 -11.10 -6.92 19.99
C GLY A 142 -11.50 -5.43 20.12
N ILE A 143 -12.71 -5.10 19.67
CA ILE A 143 -13.25 -3.72 19.68
C ILE A 143 -13.98 -3.48 21.00
N HIS A 144 -13.36 -2.77 21.94
CA HIS A 144 -14.13 -2.11 23.01
C HIS A 144 -14.65 -0.77 22.49
N LYS A 145 -15.94 -0.46 22.74
CA LYS A 145 -16.55 0.84 22.41
C LYS A 145 -15.73 1.95 23.09
N TYR A 146 -14.90 2.66 22.32
CA TYR A 146 -14.18 3.83 22.79
C TYR A 146 -15.09 5.06 22.68
N GLU A 147 -15.31 5.74 23.80
CA GLU A 147 -15.99 7.04 23.88
C GLU A 147 -14.89 8.10 24.03
N PRO A 148 -14.70 9.01 23.06
CA PRO A 148 -13.57 9.93 23.08
C PRO A 148 -13.69 10.95 24.23
N PRO A 149 -12.60 11.30 24.92
CA PRO A 149 -12.62 12.31 25.97
C PRO A 149 -12.91 13.70 25.37
N SER A 150 -13.80 14.44 26.03
CA SER A 150 -14.16 15.82 25.68
C SER A 150 -12.97 16.77 25.84
N THR A 151 -12.58 17.45 24.76
CA THR A 151 -11.49 18.43 24.72
C THR A 151 -11.85 19.70 25.51
N PRO A 152 -11.01 20.19 26.44
CA PRO A 152 -11.14 21.55 26.97
C PRO A 152 -10.52 22.55 25.98
N ALA A 153 -11.23 23.66 25.74
CA ALA A 153 -10.75 24.79 24.96
C ALA A 153 -9.51 25.43 25.60
N LEU A 154 -8.49 25.77 24.80
CA LEU A 154 -7.36 26.57 25.25
C LEU A 154 -7.02 27.69 24.27
N HIS A 155 -6.74 28.83 24.90
CA HIS A 155 -6.58 30.18 24.40
C HIS A 155 -5.34 30.44 23.54
N ASN A 156 -5.46 31.48 22.71
CA ASN A 156 -4.43 32.24 22.01
C ASN A 156 -3.19 32.56 22.87
N THR A 157 -1.99 32.53 22.26
CA THR A 157 -1.07 33.69 22.20
C THR A 157 0.17 33.44 21.30
N VAL A 158 0.29 34.30 20.27
CA VAL A 158 1.45 35.13 19.85
C VAL A 158 2.79 34.49 19.41
N VAL A 159 3.18 34.89 18.18
CA VAL A 159 4.41 34.70 17.39
C VAL A 159 5.54 35.64 17.89
N PRO A 160 6.83 35.28 17.77
CA PRO A 160 7.69 35.94 16.76
C PRO A 160 8.74 35.04 16.07
N SER A 161 8.96 35.32 14.78
CA SER A 161 10.17 35.01 13.97
C SER A 161 11.22 36.14 14.18
N PRO A 162 12.53 36.04 13.83
CA PRO A 162 13.06 35.56 12.54
C PRO A 162 14.34 34.69 12.58
N GLU A 163 14.70 34.21 11.39
CA GLU A 163 15.83 33.36 10.96
C GLU A 163 17.23 33.67 11.55
N PRO A 164 18.18 32.74 11.34
CA PRO A 164 19.27 33.11 10.43
C PRO A 164 19.66 32.05 9.38
N SER A 165 20.14 32.62 8.26
CA SER A 165 20.77 32.06 7.08
C SER A 165 21.89 31.05 7.33
N TRP A 166 21.92 29.99 6.51
CA TRP A 166 23.14 29.23 6.23
C TRP A 166 23.37 29.13 4.72
N HIS A 167 24.42 29.79 4.25
CA HIS A 167 25.10 29.45 3.01
C HIS A 167 26.00 28.23 3.26
N SER A 168 25.84 27.18 2.45
CA SER A 168 26.94 26.29 2.14
C SER A 168 26.91 25.92 0.67
N LYS A 169 27.88 26.46 -0.07
CA LYS A 169 28.29 25.95 -1.37
C LYS A 169 28.83 24.54 -1.19
N THR A 170 28.28 23.60 -1.94
CA THR A 170 29.01 22.40 -2.36
C THR A 170 28.64 22.14 -3.81
N ASP A 171 29.52 22.61 -4.70
CA ASP A 171 29.61 22.15 -6.07
C ASP A 171 29.97 20.66 -6.04
N LEU A 172 28.96 19.80 -6.17
CA LEU A 172 29.15 18.43 -6.62
C LEU A 172 28.84 18.38 -8.10
N PRO A 173 29.75 17.89 -8.95
CA PRO A 173 29.50 17.79 -10.37
C PRO A 173 28.29 16.88 -10.58
N LEU A 174 27.33 17.36 -11.38
CA LEU A 174 26.18 16.60 -11.88
C LEU A 174 26.64 15.18 -12.22
N ALA A 175 26.28 14.24 -11.34
CA ALA A 175 26.45 12.83 -11.61
C ALA A 175 25.79 12.58 -12.96
N SER A 176 26.60 12.06 -13.89
CA SER A 176 26.16 11.46 -15.13
C SER A 176 24.83 10.76 -14.90
N ALA A 177 23.78 11.25 -15.57
CA ALA A 177 22.45 10.68 -15.50
C ALA A 177 22.56 9.18 -15.79
N LEU A 178 22.46 8.37 -14.73
CA LEU A 178 22.24 6.94 -14.85
C LEU A 178 20.93 6.80 -15.64
N VAL A 179 21.04 6.51 -16.93
CA VAL A 179 19.89 6.16 -17.76
C VAL A 179 19.37 4.84 -17.20
N MET A 180 18.42 4.92 -16.28
CA MET A 180 17.76 3.73 -15.77
C MET A 180 17.02 3.09 -16.95
N PRO A 181 17.28 1.81 -17.26
CA PRO A 181 16.55 1.13 -18.30
C PRO A 181 15.07 1.13 -17.90
N LEU A 182 14.21 1.35 -18.89
CA LEU A 182 12.77 1.36 -18.72
C LEU A 182 12.16 0.08 -19.32
N PRO A 183 11.00 -0.37 -18.80
CA PRO A 183 10.30 -1.50 -19.39
C PRO A 183 9.95 -1.24 -20.86
N ILE A 184 10.16 -2.25 -21.71
CA ILE A 184 9.65 -2.25 -23.07
C ILE A 184 8.24 -2.83 -23.00
N SER A 185 7.25 -2.09 -23.46
CA SER A 185 5.85 -2.50 -23.42
C SER A 185 5.07 -2.04 -24.65
N TYR A 186 4.22 -2.94 -25.12
CA TYR A 186 3.26 -2.72 -26.19
C TYR A 186 1.86 -3.04 -25.67
N GLY A 187 0.85 -2.37 -26.23
CA GLY A 187 -0.54 -2.62 -25.87
C GLY A 187 -1.49 -2.02 -26.90
N ASP A 188 -2.47 -2.80 -27.33
CA ASP A 188 -3.49 -2.37 -28.28
C ASP A 188 -4.80 -3.16 -28.11
N GLY A 189 -5.85 -2.75 -28.80
CA GLY A 189 -7.16 -3.41 -28.80
C GLY A 189 -8.29 -2.49 -29.30
N PRO A 190 -9.53 -3.00 -29.37
CA PRO A 190 -10.68 -2.21 -29.82
C PRO A 190 -11.23 -1.24 -28.76
N ILE A 191 -10.75 -1.29 -27.51
CA ILE A 191 -11.23 -0.38 -26.46
C ILE A 191 -10.86 1.08 -26.77
N THR A 192 -11.77 1.99 -26.41
CA THR A 192 -11.67 3.43 -26.68
C THR A 192 -12.17 4.23 -25.49
N SER A 193 -11.96 5.55 -25.53
CA SER A 193 -12.51 6.50 -24.55
C SER A 193 -14.03 6.54 -24.52
N GLU A 194 -14.70 6.18 -25.62
CA GLU A 194 -16.16 6.12 -25.70
C GLU A 194 -16.74 4.84 -25.09
N SER A 195 -15.96 3.74 -25.14
CA SER A 195 -16.42 2.42 -24.69
C SER A 195 -15.99 2.07 -23.28
N ILE A 196 -14.95 2.74 -22.73
CA ILE A 196 -14.36 2.41 -21.43
C ILE A 196 -15.35 2.52 -20.27
N ASP A 197 -16.31 3.45 -20.35
CA ASP A 197 -17.29 3.73 -19.29
C ASP A 197 -18.15 2.49 -18.95
N ARG A 198 -18.25 1.52 -19.87
CA ARG A 198 -18.96 0.24 -19.65
C ARG A 198 -18.18 -0.76 -18.80
N TYR A 199 -16.85 -0.60 -18.67
CA TYR A 199 -15.96 -1.58 -18.03
C TYR A 199 -15.46 -1.11 -16.66
N GLN A 200 -16.32 -0.49 -15.85
CA GLN A 200 -15.93 0.02 -14.54
C GLN A 200 -15.54 -1.07 -13.55
N THR A 201 -16.22 -2.22 -13.58
CA THR A 201 -15.96 -3.33 -12.67
C THR A 201 -15.14 -4.41 -13.36
N ILE A 202 -13.93 -4.68 -12.87
CA ILE A 202 -12.99 -5.61 -13.50
C ILE A 202 -12.62 -6.73 -12.53
N ALA A 203 -12.90 -7.98 -12.89
CA ALA A 203 -12.35 -9.11 -12.14
C ALA A 203 -10.90 -9.37 -12.57
N VAL A 204 -9.99 -9.59 -11.62
CA VAL A 204 -8.59 -9.90 -11.93
C VAL A 204 -8.28 -11.33 -11.55
N LEU A 205 -7.95 -12.16 -12.55
CA LEU A 205 -7.59 -13.55 -12.32
C LEU A 205 -6.10 -13.70 -12.02
N LYS A 206 -5.77 -14.83 -11.37
CA LYS A 206 -4.38 -15.23 -11.18
C LYS A 206 -3.73 -15.41 -12.56
N PHE A 207 -2.54 -14.86 -12.74
CA PHE A 207 -1.81 -15.01 -13.99
C PHE A 207 -1.34 -16.46 -14.15
N SER A 208 -1.45 -17.00 -15.35
CA SER A 208 -0.83 -18.27 -15.72
C SER A 208 0.70 -18.12 -15.72
N VAL A 209 1.40 -19.21 -15.49
CA VAL A 209 2.86 -19.22 -15.43
C VAL A 209 3.34 -20.37 -16.31
N GLU A 210 4.00 -20.07 -17.42
CA GLU A 210 4.62 -21.08 -18.29
C GLU A 210 5.91 -21.60 -17.65
N SER A 211 6.71 -20.68 -17.10
CA SER A 211 7.93 -20.98 -16.36
C SER A 211 8.19 -19.87 -15.34
N GLY A 212 8.56 -20.22 -14.10
CA GLY A 212 8.82 -19.21 -13.09
C GLY A 212 8.73 -19.68 -11.64
N THR A 213 8.87 -18.71 -10.74
CA THR A 213 8.84 -18.93 -9.30
C THR A 213 7.39 -19.11 -8.81
N SER A 214 7.16 -20.10 -7.94
CA SER A 214 5.85 -20.28 -7.30
C SER A 214 5.37 -18.97 -6.66
N GLY A 215 4.12 -18.60 -6.90
CA GLY A 215 3.52 -17.37 -6.38
C GLY A 215 3.57 -16.16 -7.32
N SER A 216 4.45 -16.12 -8.33
CA SER A 216 4.59 -14.99 -9.26
C SER A 216 3.27 -14.57 -9.92
N GLY A 217 2.46 -15.54 -10.36
CA GLY A 217 1.15 -15.26 -10.97
C GLY A 217 0.13 -14.62 -10.01
N SER A 218 0.27 -14.89 -8.71
CA SER A 218 -0.54 -14.25 -7.67
C SER A 218 -0.06 -12.82 -7.39
N THR A 219 1.26 -12.62 -7.35
CA THR A 219 1.88 -11.31 -7.19
C THR A 219 1.50 -10.38 -8.33
N ALA A 220 1.61 -10.84 -9.59
CA ALA A 220 1.20 -10.07 -10.76
C ALA A 220 -0.28 -9.65 -10.72
N ALA A 221 -1.17 -10.59 -10.38
CA ALA A 221 -2.60 -10.30 -10.23
C ALA A 221 -2.87 -9.24 -9.14
N GLY A 222 -2.19 -9.32 -8.00
CA GLY A 222 -2.30 -8.32 -6.93
C GLY A 222 -1.84 -6.93 -7.38
N LEU A 223 -0.72 -6.86 -8.09
CA LEU A 223 -0.19 -5.62 -8.66
C LEU A 223 -1.16 -4.99 -9.68
N VAL A 224 -1.73 -5.79 -10.59
CA VAL A 224 -2.72 -5.32 -11.57
C VAL A 224 -3.98 -4.81 -10.89
N THR A 225 -4.50 -5.56 -9.92
CA THR A 225 -5.67 -5.17 -9.11
C THR A 225 -5.47 -3.78 -8.52
N HIS A 226 -4.31 -3.54 -7.92
CA HIS A 226 -3.95 -2.26 -7.32
C HIS A 226 -3.81 -1.14 -8.36
N LEU A 227 -3.12 -1.38 -9.47
CA LEU A 227 -2.94 -0.38 -10.54
C LEU A 227 -4.27 0.01 -11.19
N LEU A 228 -5.19 -0.94 -11.39
CA LEU A 228 -6.54 -0.66 -11.89
C LEU A 228 -7.36 0.16 -10.89
N ALA A 229 -7.25 -0.12 -9.58
CA ALA A 229 -7.90 0.70 -8.55
C ALA A 229 -7.41 2.16 -8.61
N ILE A 230 -6.09 2.39 -8.75
CA ILE A 230 -5.51 3.74 -8.91
C ILE A 230 -6.02 4.43 -10.19
N ALA A 231 -6.18 3.67 -11.28
CA ALA A 231 -6.74 4.20 -12.52
C ALA A 231 -8.24 4.56 -12.39
N GLY A 232 -8.90 4.16 -11.30
CA GLY A 232 -10.30 4.48 -11.00
C GLY A 232 -11.28 3.39 -11.42
N PHE A 233 -10.81 2.16 -11.63
CA PHE A 233 -11.66 0.99 -11.80
C PHE A 233 -12.09 0.43 -10.44
N ASN A 234 -13.15 -0.38 -10.43
CA ASN A 234 -13.64 -1.12 -9.28
C ASN A 234 -13.21 -2.60 -9.43
N PRO A 235 -11.99 -2.97 -9.02
CA PRO A 235 -11.57 -4.36 -9.15
C PRO A 235 -12.37 -5.27 -8.18
N VAL A 236 -12.77 -6.45 -8.65
CA VAL A 236 -13.41 -7.45 -7.79
C VAL A 236 -12.38 -8.03 -6.82
N GLU A 237 -12.73 -8.11 -5.54
CA GLU A 237 -11.82 -8.61 -4.51
C GLU A 237 -11.47 -10.09 -4.71
N ARG A 238 -10.19 -10.40 -4.53
CA ARG A 238 -9.64 -11.75 -4.75
C ARG A 238 -10.24 -12.82 -3.86
N ILE A 239 -10.68 -12.48 -2.64
CA ILE A 239 -11.31 -13.43 -1.71
C ILE A 239 -12.69 -13.84 -2.21
N GLN A 240 -13.46 -12.90 -2.75
CA GLN A 240 -14.76 -13.18 -3.36
C GLN A 240 -14.60 -14.08 -4.59
N LEU A 241 -13.58 -13.81 -5.42
CA LEU A 241 -13.20 -14.69 -6.54
C LEU A 241 -12.77 -16.09 -6.07
N ALA A 242 -11.91 -16.20 -5.05
CA ALA A 242 -11.42 -17.49 -4.58
C ALA A 242 -12.53 -18.38 -3.97
N GLY A 243 -13.50 -17.77 -3.26
CA GLY A 243 -14.67 -18.48 -2.74
C GLY A 243 -15.56 -19.05 -3.83
N LEU A 244 -15.74 -18.32 -4.94
CA LEU A 244 -16.56 -18.73 -6.08
C LEU A 244 -15.85 -19.71 -7.03
N LEU A 245 -14.53 -19.59 -7.18
CA LEU A 245 -13.74 -20.39 -8.12
C LEU A 245 -13.28 -21.74 -7.53
N ASN A 246 -13.20 -21.87 -6.20
CA ASN A 246 -12.92 -23.17 -5.55
C ASN A 246 -14.02 -24.22 -5.81
N GLU A 247 -15.27 -23.81 -6.08
CA GLU A 247 -16.34 -24.73 -6.46
C GLU A 247 -16.26 -25.20 -7.94
N GLN A 248 -15.46 -24.52 -8.77
CA GLN A 248 -15.34 -24.79 -10.21
C GLN A 248 -13.90 -25.01 -10.70
N GLU A 249 -13.01 -25.45 -9.79
CA GLU A 249 -11.55 -25.57 -10.02
C GLU A 249 -11.15 -26.42 -11.25
N LEU A 250 -12.02 -27.32 -11.70
CA LEU A 250 -11.77 -28.21 -12.84
C LEU A 250 -12.02 -27.57 -14.22
N GLN A 251 -12.91 -26.57 -14.34
CA GLN A 251 -13.16 -25.89 -15.62
C GLN A 251 -12.18 -24.73 -15.88
N LEU A 252 -11.65 -24.11 -14.82
CA LEU A 252 -10.75 -22.96 -14.92
C LEU A 252 -9.30 -23.33 -15.24
N ARG A 253 -8.90 -24.59 -14.97
CA ARG A 253 -7.54 -25.07 -15.29
C ARG A 253 -7.35 -25.47 -16.75
N TYR A 254 -8.44 -25.73 -17.49
CA TYR A 254 -8.37 -26.32 -18.85
C TYR A 254 -9.35 -25.69 -19.86
N GLY A 255 -10.09 -24.65 -19.47
CA GLY A 255 -11.05 -23.95 -20.33
C GLY A 255 -10.41 -22.84 -21.17
N ASP A 256 -11.04 -22.53 -22.31
CA ASP A 256 -10.72 -21.33 -23.10
C ASP A 256 -10.91 -20.06 -22.25
N GLU A 257 -9.90 -19.19 -22.24
CA GLU A 257 -9.86 -17.98 -21.40
C GLU A 257 -11.06 -17.06 -21.62
N ARG A 258 -11.60 -17.03 -22.84
CA ARG A 258 -12.75 -16.19 -23.19
C ARG A 258 -14.02 -16.72 -22.55
N THR A 259 -14.22 -18.03 -22.62
CA THR A 259 -15.33 -18.71 -21.95
C THR A 259 -15.24 -18.55 -20.43
N MET A 260 -14.03 -18.68 -19.87
CA MET A 260 -13.77 -18.40 -18.46
C MET A 260 -14.13 -16.97 -18.08
N ALA A 261 -13.73 -15.98 -18.87
CA ALA A 261 -14.03 -14.57 -18.60
C ALA A 261 -15.54 -14.31 -18.54
N VAL A 262 -16.31 -14.91 -19.43
CA VAL A 262 -17.79 -14.80 -19.42
C VAL A 262 -18.40 -15.40 -18.15
N ASN A 263 -17.96 -16.60 -17.77
CA ASN A 263 -18.42 -17.25 -16.55
C ASN A 263 -18.09 -16.43 -15.29
N VAL A 264 -16.86 -15.91 -15.20
CA VAL A 264 -16.44 -15.04 -14.10
C VAL A 264 -17.27 -13.75 -14.07
N GLY A 265 -17.56 -13.16 -15.22
CA GLY A 265 -18.46 -12.01 -15.35
C GLY A 265 -19.83 -12.28 -14.73
N HIS A 266 -20.46 -13.38 -15.12
CA HIS A 266 -21.76 -13.78 -14.58
C HIS A 266 -21.75 -14.03 -13.07
N LEU A 267 -20.67 -14.64 -12.55
CA LEU A 267 -20.56 -14.96 -11.13
C LEU A 267 -20.28 -13.75 -10.24
N THR A 268 -19.51 -12.77 -10.75
CA THR A 268 -19.01 -11.65 -9.94
C THR A 268 -19.71 -10.33 -10.24
N GLY A 269 -20.49 -10.25 -11.31
CA GLY A 269 -21.02 -8.98 -11.83
C GLY A 269 -19.95 -8.10 -12.48
N ALA A 270 -18.75 -8.62 -12.71
CA ALA A 270 -17.71 -7.89 -13.43
C ALA A 270 -18.10 -7.68 -14.89
N THR A 271 -17.85 -6.48 -15.38
CA THR A 271 -18.09 -6.07 -16.77
C THR A 271 -16.92 -6.42 -17.69
N ALA A 272 -15.73 -6.61 -17.11
CA ALA A 272 -14.56 -7.13 -17.80
C ALA A 272 -13.74 -8.05 -16.89
N VAL A 273 -12.90 -8.88 -17.49
CA VAL A 273 -11.96 -9.74 -16.78
C VAL A 273 -10.54 -9.49 -17.27
N ALA A 274 -9.64 -9.20 -16.34
CA ALA A 274 -8.21 -9.11 -16.56
C ALA A 274 -7.57 -10.48 -16.36
N VAL A 275 -6.87 -10.95 -17.38
CA VAL A 275 -6.09 -12.20 -17.37
C VAL A 275 -4.69 -11.91 -17.87
N GLY A 276 -3.74 -12.79 -17.56
CA GLY A 276 -2.39 -12.62 -18.07
C GLY A 276 -1.53 -13.84 -17.85
N GLU A 277 -0.36 -13.80 -18.46
CA GLU A 277 0.57 -14.91 -18.53
C GLU A 277 1.99 -14.42 -18.23
N ILE A 278 2.70 -15.16 -17.40
CA ILE A 278 4.11 -14.91 -17.06
C ILE A 278 4.98 -15.81 -17.92
N HIS A 279 5.75 -15.19 -18.80
CA HIS A 279 6.72 -15.85 -19.68
C HIS A 279 8.10 -15.95 -19.02
N GLU A 280 8.47 -14.94 -18.21
CA GLU A 280 9.75 -14.90 -17.52
C GLU A 280 9.62 -14.22 -16.15
N TRP A 281 10.19 -14.82 -15.11
CA TRP A 281 10.27 -14.26 -13.76
C TRP A 281 11.46 -14.85 -13.01
N ARG A 282 12.66 -14.32 -13.27
CA ARG A 282 13.92 -14.89 -12.73
C ARG A 282 15.03 -13.85 -12.60
N LEU A 283 16.05 -14.20 -11.83
CA LEU A 283 17.33 -13.49 -11.85
C LEU A 283 18.19 -14.03 -13.02
N ALA A 284 18.45 -13.19 -14.01
CA ALA A 284 19.34 -13.50 -15.13
C ALA A 284 20.79 -13.14 -14.78
N ARG A 285 21.72 -14.07 -15.03
CA ARG A 285 23.15 -13.80 -14.86
C ARG A 285 23.67 -13.06 -16.09
N ALA A 286 24.25 -11.88 -15.86
CA ALA A 286 24.92 -11.08 -16.89
C ALA A 286 26.37 -10.82 -16.47
N ARG A 287 27.29 -10.82 -17.44
CA ARG A 287 28.69 -10.44 -17.19
C ARG A 287 28.82 -8.93 -17.35
N THR A 288 29.36 -8.27 -16.32
CA THR A 288 29.62 -6.83 -16.32
C THR A 288 30.92 -6.50 -17.06
N ASP A 289 31.13 -5.24 -17.39
CA ASP A 289 32.37 -4.73 -18.02
C ASP A 289 33.63 -5.00 -17.18
N THR A 290 33.50 -5.11 -15.86
CA THR A 290 34.59 -5.48 -14.93
C THR A 290 34.81 -7.00 -14.83
N ASN A 291 34.22 -7.78 -15.75
CA ASN A 291 34.26 -9.24 -15.78
C ASN A 291 33.62 -9.93 -14.56
N SER A 292 32.92 -9.18 -13.70
CA SER A 292 32.10 -9.72 -12.61
C SER A 292 30.76 -10.26 -13.12
N ILE A 293 30.14 -11.18 -12.38
CA ILE A 293 28.79 -11.68 -12.68
C ILE A 293 27.81 -10.87 -11.85
N ALA A 294 26.88 -10.18 -12.51
CA ALA A 294 25.73 -9.54 -11.90
C ALA A 294 24.48 -10.40 -12.11
N GLU A 295 23.61 -10.45 -11.10
CA GLU A 295 22.28 -11.01 -11.23
C GLU A 295 21.29 -9.86 -11.46
N LEU A 296 20.61 -9.89 -12.59
CA LEU A 296 19.67 -8.86 -13.03
C LEU A 296 18.25 -9.42 -12.95
N PRO A 297 17.30 -8.73 -12.31
CA PRO A 297 15.92 -9.15 -12.33
C PRO A 297 15.35 -9.02 -13.74
N THR A 298 14.82 -10.12 -14.27
CA THR A 298 14.22 -10.15 -15.59
C THR A 298 12.79 -10.67 -15.50
N VAL A 299 11.86 -9.87 -16.02
CA VAL A 299 10.43 -10.18 -16.03
C VAL A 299 9.87 -9.97 -17.44
N SER A 300 9.05 -10.91 -17.90
CA SER A 300 8.25 -10.78 -19.11
C SER A 300 6.88 -11.39 -18.90
N LEU A 301 5.84 -10.67 -19.33
CA LEU A 301 4.45 -11.08 -19.15
C LEU A 301 3.54 -10.42 -20.18
N SER A 302 2.33 -10.97 -20.29
CA SER A 302 1.22 -10.42 -21.05
C SER A 302 0.01 -10.12 -20.14
N LEU A 303 -0.79 -9.14 -20.52
CA LEU A 303 -2.03 -8.72 -19.86
C LEU A 303 -3.11 -8.55 -20.93
N ARG A 304 -4.27 -9.18 -20.72
CA ARG A 304 -5.47 -9.05 -21.55
C ARG A 304 -6.64 -8.56 -20.71
N ILE A 305 -7.44 -7.65 -21.27
CA ILE A 305 -8.74 -7.26 -20.72
C ILE A 305 -9.82 -7.80 -21.66
N ILE A 306 -10.70 -8.64 -21.13
CA ILE A 306 -11.73 -9.36 -21.88
C ILE A 306 -13.11 -8.84 -21.47
N ASP A 307 -13.96 -8.52 -22.43
CA ASP A 307 -15.38 -8.22 -22.21
C ASP A 307 -16.06 -9.44 -21.58
N ALA A 308 -16.63 -9.26 -20.39
CA ALA A 308 -17.18 -10.36 -19.60
C ALA A 308 -18.60 -10.78 -20.04
N GLU A 309 -19.22 -10.07 -20.98
CA GLU A 309 -20.49 -10.47 -21.59
C GLU A 309 -20.23 -11.28 -22.88
N LYS A 310 -19.26 -10.83 -23.70
CA LYS A 310 -19.03 -11.35 -25.05
C LYS A 310 -17.80 -12.25 -25.19
N GLY A 311 -16.92 -12.29 -24.19
CA GLY A 311 -15.63 -13.00 -24.26
C GLY A 311 -14.66 -12.40 -25.30
N THR A 312 -14.89 -11.16 -25.72
CA THR A 312 -14.04 -10.50 -26.73
C THR A 312 -12.88 -9.76 -26.06
N VAL A 313 -11.68 -9.89 -26.62
CA VAL A 313 -10.50 -9.17 -26.10
C VAL A 313 -10.63 -7.69 -26.46
N GLN A 314 -10.69 -6.84 -25.43
CA GLN A 314 -10.81 -5.38 -25.55
C GLN A 314 -9.44 -4.69 -25.51
N PHE A 315 -8.48 -5.32 -24.83
CA PHE A 315 -7.10 -4.87 -24.78
C PHE A 315 -6.17 -6.08 -24.64
N SER A 316 -5.01 -6.02 -25.30
CA SER A 316 -3.92 -6.98 -25.18
C SER A 316 -2.60 -6.21 -25.13
N GLY A 317 -1.83 -6.43 -24.08
CA GLY A 317 -0.50 -5.87 -23.90
C GLY A 317 0.51 -6.92 -23.49
N HIS A 318 1.76 -6.67 -23.83
CA HIS A 318 2.88 -7.52 -23.46
C HIS A 318 4.13 -6.68 -23.29
N GLY A 319 5.08 -7.18 -22.51
CA GLY A 319 6.36 -6.50 -22.38
C GLY A 319 7.40 -7.30 -21.65
N HIS A 320 8.57 -6.67 -21.56
CA HIS A 320 9.76 -7.25 -20.98
C HIS A 320 10.54 -6.15 -20.25
N PHE A 321 11.14 -6.53 -19.13
CA PHE A 321 12.02 -5.66 -18.39
C PHE A 321 13.16 -6.44 -17.75
N THR A 322 14.39 -6.06 -18.10
CA THR A 322 15.60 -6.44 -17.34
C THR A 322 16.02 -5.23 -16.52
N ALA A 323 15.77 -5.31 -15.21
CA ALA A 323 16.01 -4.23 -14.29
C ALA A 323 17.48 -4.15 -13.86
N PRO A 324 17.92 -3.00 -13.32
CA PRO A 324 19.24 -2.89 -12.70
C PRO A 324 19.38 -3.85 -11.50
N ALA A 325 20.63 -4.24 -11.20
CA ALA A 325 20.94 -5.22 -10.16
C ALA A 325 20.49 -4.84 -8.73
N ASN A 326 20.19 -3.57 -8.48
CA ASN A 326 19.69 -3.09 -7.18
C ASN A 326 18.17 -3.23 -7.01
N MET A 327 17.44 -3.61 -8.06
CA MET A 327 15.99 -3.82 -8.02
C MET A 327 15.68 -5.30 -7.68
N THR A 328 14.50 -5.57 -7.13
CA THR A 328 13.98 -6.93 -6.95
C THR A 328 13.19 -7.40 -8.16
N LEU A 329 12.91 -8.70 -8.25
CA LEU A 329 11.98 -9.25 -9.23
C LEU A 329 10.58 -8.62 -9.13
N ASP A 330 10.06 -8.49 -7.91
CA ASP A 330 8.75 -7.86 -7.68
C ASP A 330 8.76 -6.37 -8.07
N GLY A 331 9.88 -5.68 -7.83
CA GLY A 331 10.08 -4.30 -8.28
C GLY A 331 10.08 -4.20 -9.81
N ALA A 332 10.79 -5.10 -10.49
CA ALA A 332 10.83 -5.16 -11.94
C ALA A 332 9.45 -5.46 -12.53
N ALA A 333 8.73 -6.43 -11.95
CA ALA A 333 7.37 -6.77 -12.36
C ALA A 333 6.40 -5.61 -12.18
N ARG A 334 6.51 -4.86 -11.07
CA ARG A 334 5.70 -3.67 -10.82
C ARG A 334 5.93 -2.60 -11.89
N GLU A 335 7.17 -2.29 -12.23
CA GLU A 335 7.47 -1.30 -13.26
C GLU A 335 6.94 -1.74 -14.64
N LEU A 336 7.10 -3.02 -14.99
CA LEU A 336 6.56 -3.57 -16.24
C LEU A 336 5.02 -3.52 -16.28
N LEU A 337 4.33 -3.95 -15.21
CA LEU A 337 2.87 -3.92 -15.13
C LEU A 337 2.33 -2.49 -15.13
N LYS A 338 3.01 -1.56 -14.45
CA LYS A 338 2.70 -0.14 -14.50
C LYS A 338 2.78 0.38 -15.94
N ALA A 339 3.82 0.00 -16.69
CA ALA A 339 3.94 0.37 -18.09
C ALA A 339 2.77 -0.18 -18.93
N LEU A 340 2.38 -1.43 -18.74
CA LEU A 340 1.24 -2.05 -19.46
C LEU A 340 -0.10 -1.41 -19.11
N VAL A 341 -0.36 -1.14 -17.83
CA VAL A 341 -1.58 -0.43 -17.40
C VAL A 341 -1.58 1.00 -17.93
N THR A 342 -0.43 1.67 -17.99
CA THR A 342 -0.31 2.98 -18.63
C THR A 342 -0.67 2.92 -20.13
N ARG A 343 -0.27 1.87 -20.85
CA ARG A 343 -0.71 1.67 -22.26
C ARG A 343 -2.22 1.50 -22.37
N PHE A 344 -2.82 0.76 -21.44
CA PHE A 344 -4.27 0.61 -21.37
C PHE A 344 -4.97 1.94 -21.06
N GLU A 345 -4.50 2.73 -20.10
CA GLU A 345 -5.04 4.05 -19.77
C GLU A 345 -4.90 5.05 -20.93
N LEU A 346 -3.79 5.01 -21.68
CA LEU A 346 -3.64 5.81 -22.90
C LEU A 346 -4.67 5.41 -23.97
N LYS A 347 -4.82 4.10 -24.21
CA LYS A 347 -5.74 3.58 -25.22
C LYS A 347 -7.20 3.92 -24.92
N THR A 348 -7.55 3.92 -23.63
CA THR A 348 -8.88 4.27 -23.13
C THR A 348 -9.07 5.78 -22.95
N GLY A 349 -8.06 6.59 -23.26
CA GLY A 349 -8.11 8.04 -23.06
C GLY A 349 -8.43 8.39 -21.61
N LEU A 350 -7.92 7.65 -20.63
CA LEU A 350 -7.95 8.01 -19.21
C LEU A 350 -6.75 8.88 -18.84
N ILE A 351 -5.65 8.73 -19.57
CA ILE A 351 -4.48 9.61 -19.54
C ILE A 351 -4.06 9.98 -20.96
N SER A 352 -3.24 11.01 -21.08
CA SER A 352 -2.63 11.49 -22.33
C SER A 352 -1.10 11.53 -22.21
N THR A 353 -0.42 11.95 -23.29
CA THR A 353 1.06 12.08 -23.28
C THR A 353 1.55 13.21 -22.37
N GLY A 354 0.68 14.17 -22.05
CA GLY A 354 0.96 15.22 -21.08
C GLY A 354 0.64 14.81 -19.64
N SER A 355 1.42 15.35 -18.71
CA SER A 355 1.17 15.27 -17.28
C SER A 355 1.14 16.67 -16.68
N LEU A 356 0.09 16.95 -15.90
CA LEU A 356 -0.03 18.16 -15.08
C LEU A 356 0.57 17.94 -13.68
N GLY A 357 0.66 16.68 -13.23
CA GLY A 357 1.34 16.25 -12.00
C GLY A 357 0.65 16.64 -10.69
N PHE A 358 -0.67 16.44 -10.64
CA PHE A 358 -1.48 16.55 -9.43
C PHE A 358 -2.55 15.44 -9.35
N SER A 359 -3.06 15.22 -8.15
CA SER A 359 -4.11 14.25 -7.82
C SER A 359 -5.27 14.97 -7.14
N TRP A 360 -6.49 14.49 -7.35
CA TRP A 360 -7.68 15.00 -6.68
C TRP A 360 -8.46 13.88 -6.01
N SER A 361 -9.35 14.26 -5.10
CA SER A 361 -10.41 13.38 -4.62
C SER A 361 -11.77 13.95 -5.00
N ARG A 362 -12.67 13.08 -5.46
CA ARG A 362 -14.07 13.43 -5.71
C ARG A 362 -14.87 13.25 -4.42
N GLN A 363 -15.46 14.33 -3.92
CA GLN A 363 -16.43 14.31 -2.83
C GLN A 363 -17.81 14.66 -3.37
N VAL A 364 -18.83 13.90 -3.01
CA VAL A 364 -20.21 14.24 -3.38
C VAL A 364 -20.83 15.01 -2.22
N ARG A 365 -21.22 16.27 -2.44
CA ARG A 365 -21.98 17.08 -1.48
C ARG A 365 -23.24 17.60 -2.14
N SER A 366 -24.40 17.30 -1.55
CA SER A 366 -25.70 17.71 -2.08
C SER A 366 -25.92 17.33 -3.55
N GLY A 367 -25.43 16.14 -3.95
CA GLY A 367 -25.52 15.65 -5.34
C GLY A 367 -24.48 16.23 -6.32
N ILE A 368 -23.68 17.21 -5.90
CA ILE A 368 -22.65 17.83 -6.73
C ILE A 368 -21.29 17.17 -6.44
N GLY A 369 -20.58 16.77 -7.50
CA GLY A 369 -19.21 16.30 -7.41
C GLY A 369 -18.25 17.48 -7.22
N LEU A 370 -17.53 17.50 -6.10
CA LEU A 370 -16.46 18.44 -5.80
C LEU A 370 -15.12 17.73 -5.96
N PHE A 371 -14.25 18.28 -6.81
CA PHE A 371 -12.94 17.71 -7.11
C PHE A 371 -11.89 18.53 -6.37
N THR A 372 -11.45 18.02 -5.22
CA THR A 372 -10.49 18.74 -4.35
C THR A 372 -9.10 18.22 -4.62
N VAL A 373 -8.17 19.11 -4.94
CA VAL A 373 -6.74 18.81 -5.08
C VAL A 373 -6.24 18.28 -3.75
N THR A 374 -5.63 17.10 -3.80
CA THR A 374 -5.12 16.41 -2.60
C THR A 374 -3.61 16.50 -2.56
N GLU A 375 -2.97 16.21 -3.69
CA GLU A 375 -1.52 16.06 -3.80
C GLU A 375 -1.04 16.63 -5.14
N PHE A 376 0.22 17.01 -5.18
CA PHE A 376 0.95 17.33 -6.40
C PHE A 376 2.44 17.13 -6.13
N ASN A 377 3.19 16.80 -7.17
CA ASN A 377 4.64 16.80 -7.07
C ASN A 377 5.13 18.25 -7.03
N HIS A 378 6.01 18.61 -6.10
CA HIS A 378 6.58 19.97 -5.98
C HIS A 378 7.33 20.45 -7.23
N ASN A 379 7.71 19.53 -8.12
CA ASN A 379 8.32 19.83 -9.42
C ASN A 379 7.33 19.60 -10.58
N SER A 380 6.02 19.64 -10.33
CA SER A 380 5.01 19.46 -11.36
C SER A 380 4.62 20.77 -12.05
N PRO A 381 4.13 20.69 -13.31
CA PRO A 381 3.55 21.84 -13.97
C PRO A 381 2.43 22.52 -13.20
N ALA A 382 1.56 21.74 -12.55
CA ALA A 382 0.44 22.29 -11.78
C ALA A 382 0.94 23.09 -10.57
N PHE A 383 1.97 22.60 -9.88
CA PHE A 383 2.55 23.33 -8.75
C PHE A 383 3.21 24.65 -9.18
N GLU A 384 3.98 24.61 -10.27
CA GLU A 384 4.63 25.77 -10.88
C GLU A 384 3.61 26.82 -11.34
N ALA A 385 2.47 26.38 -11.85
CA ALA A 385 1.35 27.23 -12.23
C ALA A 385 0.54 27.79 -11.03
N GLY A 386 0.90 27.43 -9.80
CA GLY A 386 0.30 27.99 -8.60
C GLY A 386 -0.84 27.17 -7.99
N LEU A 387 -1.10 25.95 -8.47
CA LEU A 387 -2.09 25.05 -7.87
C LEU A 387 -1.60 24.60 -6.48
N ARG A 388 -2.52 24.47 -5.51
CA ARG A 388 -2.23 24.11 -4.11
C ARG A 388 -3.18 23.05 -3.60
N SER A 389 -2.82 22.41 -2.49
CA SER A 389 -3.65 21.36 -1.89
C SER A 389 -4.86 22.01 -1.23
N GLY A 390 -6.01 21.36 -1.33
CA GLY A 390 -7.29 21.92 -0.91
C GLY A 390 -7.98 22.81 -1.95
N ASP A 391 -7.30 23.16 -3.05
CA ASP A 391 -7.94 23.85 -4.18
C ASP A 391 -9.07 22.99 -4.76
N ILE A 392 -10.19 23.60 -5.14
CA ILE A 392 -11.34 22.90 -5.73
C ILE A 392 -11.35 23.18 -7.23
N ILE A 393 -11.25 22.13 -8.05
CA ILE A 393 -11.35 22.24 -9.51
C ILE A 393 -12.81 22.47 -9.90
N LEU A 394 -13.09 23.64 -10.46
CA LEU A 394 -14.39 24.05 -10.98
C LEU A 394 -14.56 23.71 -12.46
N GLY A 395 -13.45 23.61 -13.21
CA GLY A 395 -13.49 23.29 -14.64
C GLY A 395 -12.10 23.12 -15.25
N CYS A 396 -12.07 22.51 -16.42
CA CYS A 396 -10.87 22.29 -17.23
C CYS A 396 -11.19 22.57 -18.69
N ASN A 397 -10.39 23.42 -19.35
CA ASN A 397 -10.55 23.77 -20.77
C ASN A 397 -11.99 24.20 -21.14
N GLY A 398 -12.65 24.96 -20.27
CA GLY A 398 -14.04 25.39 -20.44
C GLY A 398 -15.10 24.32 -20.11
N SER A 399 -14.71 23.07 -19.85
CA SER A 399 -15.60 22.02 -19.34
C SER A 399 -15.84 22.23 -17.84
N SER A 400 -17.10 22.42 -17.44
CA SER A 400 -17.45 22.62 -16.04
C SER A 400 -17.52 21.30 -15.26
N SER A 401 -16.96 21.31 -14.05
CA SER A 401 -17.05 20.22 -13.07
C SER A 401 -18.47 19.76 -12.76
N ARG A 402 -19.46 20.63 -12.95
CA ARG A 402 -20.89 20.30 -12.78
C ARG A 402 -21.38 19.24 -13.77
N ALA A 403 -20.75 19.15 -14.95
CA ALA A 403 -21.06 18.13 -15.96
C ALA A 403 -20.35 16.80 -15.70
N TRP A 404 -19.38 16.75 -14.77
CA TRP A 404 -18.57 15.56 -14.52
C TRP A 404 -19.28 14.62 -13.55
N THR A 405 -20.02 13.67 -14.11
CA THR A 405 -20.72 12.64 -13.33
C THR A 405 -19.77 11.61 -12.71
N THR A 406 -18.63 11.34 -13.34
CA THR A 406 -17.63 10.35 -12.93
C THR A 406 -16.24 10.96 -12.82
N GLU A 407 -15.32 10.26 -12.16
CA GLU A 407 -13.91 10.67 -12.12
C GLU A 407 -13.27 10.63 -13.51
N TRP A 408 -13.65 9.66 -14.36
CA TRP A 408 -13.16 9.58 -15.74
C TRP A 408 -13.60 10.76 -16.60
N HIS A 409 -14.81 11.30 -16.41
CA HIS A 409 -15.21 12.56 -17.06
C HIS A 409 -14.30 13.72 -16.68
N ALA A 410 -13.94 13.85 -15.40
CA ALA A 410 -13.00 14.86 -14.94
C ALA A 410 -11.60 14.64 -15.54
N LYS A 411 -11.08 13.40 -15.51
CA LYS A 411 -9.77 13.06 -16.10
C LYS A 411 -9.72 13.42 -17.58
N ARG A 412 -10.75 13.06 -18.36
CA ARG A 412 -10.87 13.40 -19.79
C ARG A 412 -10.97 14.90 -20.03
N ALA A 413 -11.75 15.63 -19.23
CA ALA A 413 -11.88 17.08 -19.36
C ALA A 413 -10.55 17.83 -19.10
N CYS A 414 -9.72 17.32 -18.19
CA CYS A 414 -8.45 17.92 -17.80
C CYS A 414 -7.24 17.33 -18.54
N GLN A 415 -7.45 16.53 -19.59
CA GLN A 415 -6.36 15.99 -20.39
C GLN A 415 -5.64 17.05 -21.23
N ALA A 416 -4.37 16.80 -21.47
CA ALA A 416 -3.54 17.56 -22.41
C ALA A 416 -2.44 16.69 -22.99
N GLU A 417 -2.12 16.91 -24.25
CA GLU A 417 -0.92 16.34 -24.84
C GLU A 417 0.34 17.03 -24.31
N ALA A 418 1.50 16.39 -24.50
CA ALA A 418 2.77 16.97 -24.10
C ALA A 418 2.95 18.38 -24.71
N ASN A 419 3.36 19.34 -23.88
CA ASN A 419 3.55 20.75 -24.19
C ASN A 419 2.28 21.58 -24.44
N GLN A 420 1.09 20.99 -24.38
CA GLN A 420 -0.19 21.70 -24.46
C GLN A 420 -0.51 22.38 -23.12
N SER A 421 -1.14 23.55 -23.16
CA SER A 421 -1.65 24.23 -21.97
C SER A 421 -3.07 23.80 -21.64
N VAL A 422 -3.34 23.59 -20.36
CA VAL A 422 -4.67 23.36 -19.78
C VAL A 422 -5.06 24.58 -18.98
N ILE A 423 -6.28 25.09 -19.21
CA ILE A 423 -6.86 26.13 -18.37
C ILE A 423 -7.66 25.46 -17.26
N LEU A 424 -7.25 25.66 -16.01
CA LEU A 424 -7.94 25.18 -14.82
C LEU A 424 -8.70 26.34 -14.19
N ASP A 425 -10.02 26.19 -14.07
CA ASP A 425 -10.83 27.04 -13.23
C ASP A 425 -10.86 26.42 -11.83
N VAL A 426 -10.45 27.18 -10.84
CA VAL A 426 -10.16 26.71 -9.49
C VAL A 426 -10.82 27.63 -8.48
N ARG A 427 -11.17 27.09 -7.30
CA ARG A 427 -11.57 27.89 -6.15
C ARG A 427 -10.68 27.58 -4.96
N ARG A 428 -10.11 28.62 -4.35
CA ARG A 428 -9.32 28.55 -3.13
C ARG A 428 -10.05 29.29 -2.02
N GLY A 429 -10.61 28.55 -1.07
CA GLY A 429 -11.56 29.14 -0.12
C GLY A 429 -12.78 29.70 -0.87
N GLU A 430 -12.99 31.01 -0.80
CA GLU A 430 -14.08 31.71 -1.52
C GLU A 430 -13.61 32.39 -2.82
N GLU A 431 -12.31 32.41 -3.10
CA GLU A 431 -11.75 33.12 -4.25
C GLU A 431 -11.71 32.23 -5.50
N PRO A 432 -12.34 32.63 -6.62
CA PRO A 432 -12.15 31.98 -7.90
C PRO A 432 -10.81 32.38 -8.52
N LEU A 433 -10.11 31.41 -9.10
CA LEU A 433 -8.81 31.55 -9.74
C LEU A 433 -8.83 30.82 -11.08
N THR A 434 -8.13 31.36 -12.08
CA THR A 434 -7.91 30.66 -13.34
C THR A 434 -6.41 30.47 -13.54
N LEU A 435 -5.97 29.22 -13.66
CA LEU A 435 -4.56 28.84 -13.80
C LEU A 435 -4.31 28.27 -15.20
N SER A 436 -3.22 28.67 -15.85
CA SER A 436 -2.77 28.08 -17.11
C SER A 436 -1.60 27.16 -16.84
N VAL A 437 -1.78 25.87 -17.08
CA VAL A 437 -0.80 24.82 -16.76
C VAL A 437 -0.27 24.19 -18.04
N ARG A 438 1.02 24.31 -18.31
CA ARG A 438 1.65 23.69 -19.48
C ARG A 438 2.06 22.25 -19.19
N ALA A 439 1.40 21.28 -19.79
CA ALA A 439 1.65 19.87 -19.56
C ALA A 439 3.08 19.47 -19.98
N ARG A 440 3.75 18.66 -19.16
CA ARG A 440 5.05 18.06 -19.48
C ARG A 440 4.87 16.69 -20.09
N ASN A 441 5.82 16.28 -20.93
CA ASN A 441 5.82 14.94 -21.48
C ASN A 441 5.98 13.91 -20.36
N ARG A 442 4.95 13.07 -20.17
CA ARG A 442 4.91 11.98 -19.19
C ARG A 442 5.99 10.93 -19.44
N PHE A 443 6.41 10.80 -20.69
CA PHE A 443 7.37 9.81 -21.17
C PHE A 443 8.76 10.42 -21.42
N ALA A 444 9.04 11.63 -20.94
CA ALA A 444 10.37 12.22 -21.05
C ALA A 444 11.41 11.26 -20.44
N GLY A 445 12.33 10.76 -21.27
CA GLY A 445 13.34 9.76 -20.88
C GLY A 445 13.03 8.31 -21.33
N GLN A 446 11.82 8.01 -21.80
CA GLN A 446 11.49 6.72 -22.42
C GLN A 446 11.75 6.79 -23.94
N ARG A 447 12.60 5.92 -24.50
CA ARG A 447 12.70 5.79 -25.96
C ARG A 447 11.41 5.14 -26.48
N GLN A 448 10.79 5.75 -27.48
CA GLN A 448 9.55 5.28 -28.12
C GLN A 448 9.75 3.97 -28.87
#